data_AF-A0A2U0AGT1-F1
#
_entry.id   AF-A0A2U0AGT1-F1
#
_cell.length_a   1.000
_cell.length_b   1.000
_cell.length_c   1.000
_cell.angle_alpha   90.00
_cell.angle_beta   90.00
_cell.angle_gamma   90.00
#
_symmetry.space_group_name_H-M   'P 1'
#
loop_
_entity.id
_entity.type
_entity.pdbx_description
1 polymer ?
#
loop_
_entity_poly.entity_id
_entity_poly.type
_entity_poly.pdbx_seq_one_letter_code
_entity_poly.pdbx_strand_id
1 'polypeptide(L)'
;MFIEEVTLLLVFAVIIIFIMHKKRLKENLPGDESQPHIDMALTLGQASERDNDPDPKPASNESLAKLEAQGIKLDRALTEKEADHLMGLFEPAGHRQLEILKHFKIPCPPEINKTQANYHIQTLFSNPANVDEWNQRPATSKVKQGILFMGGQPKPHMTQVEAQSMLVRYGMENPHRFLEWKHIERLFPAVNDTATLEHYNTRKITWKRFFQLYDALKRSGFAASDINADSIHWQAKRSDLVQKPRSDQDDCAA
;
A
#
# COMPACT_ATOMS: atom_id res chain seq x y z
N MET A 1 8.81 24.51 26.03
CA MET A 1 10.24 24.37 25.68
C MET A 1 10.65 22.94 25.36
N PHE A 2 10.04 21.90 25.95
CA PHE A 2 10.42 20.48 25.68
C PHE A 2 9.92 19.89 24.35
N ILE A 3 8.88 20.44 23.74
CA ILE A 3 8.26 19.84 22.54
C ILE A 3 9.12 20.08 21.28
N GLU A 4 9.75 21.25 21.15
CA GLU A 4 10.58 21.57 19.99
C GLU A 4 11.86 20.72 19.95
N GLU A 5 12.49 20.46 21.09
CA GLU A 5 13.70 19.63 21.17
C GLU A 5 13.44 18.15 20.84
N VAL A 6 12.31 17.59 21.30
CA VAL A 6 11.91 16.20 20.99
C VAL A 6 11.59 16.05 19.50
N THR A 7 10.94 17.06 18.90
CA THR A 7 10.61 17.03 17.47
C THR A 7 11.86 17.11 16.60
N LEU A 8 12.84 17.95 16.99
CA LEU A 8 14.12 18.07 16.31
C LEU A 8 14.91 16.76 16.35
N LEU A 9 14.94 16.09 17.50
CA LEU A 9 15.60 14.78 17.67
C LEU A 9 14.97 13.68 16.82
N LEU A 10 13.64 13.64 16.72
CA LEU A 10 12.94 12.68 15.86
C LEU A 10 13.22 12.92 14.38
N VAL A 11 13.22 14.17 13.94
CA VAL A 11 13.56 14.53 12.55
C VAL A 11 15.01 14.14 12.24
N PHE A 12 15.95 14.43 13.15
CA PHE A 12 17.35 13.99 12.99
C PHE A 12 17.49 12.47 12.97
N ALA A 13 16.77 11.74 13.83
CA ALA A 13 16.78 10.28 13.82
C ALA A 13 16.26 9.71 12.50
N VAL A 14 15.17 10.26 11.96
CA VAL A 14 14.62 9.85 10.65
C VAL A 14 15.59 10.17 9.52
N ILE A 15 16.25 11.34 9.54
CA ILE A 15 17.27 11.71 8.54
C ILE A 15 18.47 10.77 8.63
N ILE A 16 18.96 10.46 9.83
CA ILE A 16 20.08 9.53 10.03
C ILE A 16 19.71 8.14 9.56
N ILE A 17 18.52 7.63 9.90
CA ILE A 17 18.01 6.35 9.42
C ILE A 17 17.92 6.35 7.89
N PHE A 18 17.40 7.42 7.29
CA PHE A 18 17.31 7.55 5.83
C PHE A 18 18.69 7.59 5.15
N ILE A 19 19.65 8.33 5.73
CA ILE A 19 21.03 8.39 5.24
C ILE A 19 21.70 7.02 5.38
N MET A 20 21.55 6.35 6.53
CA MET A 20 22.08 5.00 6.75
C MET A 20 21.46 3.98 5.80
N HIS A 21 20.15 4.04 5.58
CA HIS A 21 19.44 3.16 4.64
C HIS A 21 19.91 3.40 3.20
N LYS A 22 20.06 4.67 2.78
CA LYS A 22 20.59 5.03 1.46
C LYS A 22 22.05 4.61 1.28
N LYS A 23 22.87 4.76 2.33
CA LYS A 23 24.28 4.32 2.32
C LYS A 23 24.38 2.80 2.25
N ARG A 24 23.54 2.06 2.98
CA ARG A 24 23.49 0.59 2.93
C ARG A 24 23.01 0.05 1.58
N LEU A 25 22.02 0.70 0.95
CA LEU A 25 21.62 0.39 -0.44
C LEU A 25 22.75 0.63 -1.43
N LYS A 26 23.59 1.66 -1.19
CA LYS A 26 24.75 1.97 -2.02
C LYS A 26 25.94 1.03 -1.75
N GLU A 27 26.12 0.59 -0.50
CA GLU A 27 27.12 -0.41 -0.08
C GLU A 27 26.72 -1.84 -0.48
N ASN A 28 25.42 -2.11 -0.66
CA ASN A 28 24.87 -3.33 -1.25
C ASN A 28 24.90 -3.33 -2.78
N LEU A 29 25.57 -2.37 -3.44
CA LEU A 29 26.12 -2.62 -4.77
C LEU A 29 27.55 -3.12 -4.59
N PRO A 30 27.78 -4.43 -4.65
CA PRO A 30 29.12 -4.96 -4.57
C PRO A 30 29.81 -4.70 -5.92
N GLY A 31 31.04 -4.22 -5.89
CA GLY A 31 31.93 -4.37 -7.05
C GLY A 31 32.04 -5.87 -7.41
N ASP A 32 32.22 -6.16 -8.70
CA ASP A 32 32.35 -7.50 -9.32
C ASP A 32 31.15 -8.48 -9.13
N GLU A 33 30.43 -8.45 -8.00
CA GLU A 33 29.21 -9.24 -7.75
C GLU A 33 27.91 -8.55 -8.25
N SER A 34 27.98 -7.33 -8.80
CA SER A 34 26.83 -6.62 -9.38
C SER A 34 26.40 -7.15 -10.75
N GLN A 35 27.30 -7.84 -11.47
CA GLN A 35 27.05 -8.34 -12.81
C GLN A 35 25.83 -9.25 -12.94
N PRO A 36 25.61 -10.27 -12.07
CA PRO A 36 24.40 -11.09 -12.13
C PRO A 36 23.10 -10.30 -11.94
N HIS A 37 23.13 -9.21 -11.16
CA HIS A 37 21.97 -8.34 -10.95
C HIS A 37 21.70 -7.43 -12.15
N ILE A 38 22.76 -6.94 -12.79
CA ILE A 38 22.68 -6.21 -14.06
C ILE A 38 22.13 -7.14 -15.14
N ASP A 39 22.69 -8.33 -15.31
CA ASP A 39 22.24 -9.31 -16.30
C ASP A 39 20.76 -9.70 -16.10
N MET A 40 20.33 -9.84 -14.85
CA MET A 40 18.92 -10.05 -14.49
C MET A 40 18.03 -8.88 -14.94
N ALA A 41 18.44 -7.64 -14.69
CA ALA A 41 17.71 -6.44 -15.09
C ALA A 41 17.59 -6.33 -16.62
N LEU A 42 18.67 -6.63 -17.34
CA LEU A 42 18.68 -6.61 -18.79
C LEU A 42 17.79 -7.72 -19.38
N THR A 43 17.84 -8.92 -18.80
CA THR A 43 17.01 -10.06 -19.21
C THR A 43 15.51 -9.74 -19.04
N LEU A 44 15.13 -9.09 -17.93
CA LEU A 44 13.77 -8.63 -17.69
C LEU A 44 13.28 -7.66 -18.79
N GLY A 45 14.10 -6.65 -19.11
CA GLY A 45 13.80 -5.68 -20.15
C GLY A 45 13.53 -6.36 -21.50
N GLN A 46 14.43 -7.25 -21.92
CA GLN A 46 14.34 -7.97 -23.18
C GLN A 46 13.17 -8.97 -23.25
N ALA A 47 12.90 -9.67 -22.16
CA ALA A 47 11.79 -10.63 -22.10
C ALA A 47 10.43 -9.91 -22.21
N SER A 48 10.33 -8.66 -21.71
CA SER A 48 9.12 -7.84 -21.82
C SER A 48 8.90 -7.21 -23.21
N GLU A 49 9.91 -7.22 -24.08
CA GLU A 49 9.86 -6.65 -25.44
C GLU A 49 9.53 -7.71 -26.49
N ARG A 50 9.94 -8.97 -26.29
CA ARG A 50 9.67 -10.09 -27.20
C ARG A 50 8.19 -10.34 -27.47
N ASP A 51 7.29 -9.86 -26.61
CA ASP A 51 5.87 -10.14 -26.75
C ASP A 51 5.07 -9.14 -27.59
N ASN A 52 5.48 -7.87 -27.83
CA ASN A 52 4.58 -6.92 -28.52
C ASN A 52 5.18 -5.63 -29.16
N ASP A 53 6.48 -5.34 -29.10
CA ASP A 53 7.01 -4.04 -29.61
C ASP A 53 8.10 -4.24 -30.68
N PRO A 54 7.80 -4.00 -31.97
CA PRO A 54 8.77 -4.16 -33.05
C PRO A 54 9.86 -3.08 -33.06
N ASP A 55 9.71 -1.97 -32.31
CA ASP A 55 10.67 -0.88 -32.25
C ASP A 55 10.87 -0.38 -30.81
N PRO A 56 11.73 -1.04 -30.01
CA PRO A 56 11.87 -0.74 -28.61
C PRO A 56 12.43 0.67 -28.40
N LYS A 57 11.69 1.48 -27.63
CA LYS A 57 12.06 2.86 -27.37
C LYS A 57 13.45 2.95 -26.71
N PRO A 58 14.40 3.72 -27.27
CA PRO A 58 15.72 3.90 -26.65
C PRO A 58 15.59 4.66 -25.33
N ALA A 59 16.51 4.35 -24.40
CA ALA A 59 16.56 5.02 -23.10
C ALA A 59 16.81 6.53 -23.26
N SER A 60 16.07 7.32 -22.47
CA SER A 60 16.23 8.77 -22.44
C SER A 60 17.59 9.18 -21.85
N ASN A 61 18.10 10.33 -22.28
CA ASN A 61 19.33 10.89 -21.72
C ASN A 61 19.24 11.12 -20.20
N GLU A 62 18.03 11.41 -19.68
CA GLU A 62 17.80 11.55 -18.24
C GLU A 62 17.97 10.20 -17.51
N SER A 63 17.39 9.13 -18.06
CA SER A 63 17.50 7.77 -17.51
C SER A 63 18.96 7.29 -17.53
N LEU A 64 19.68 7.54 -18.62
CA LEU A 64 21.12 7.23 -18.75
C LEU A 64 21.96 8.02 -17.74
N ALA A 65 21.73 9.33 -17.60
CA ALA A 65 22.45 10.16 -16.62
C ALA A 65 22.21 9.69 -15.17
N LYS A 66 20.99 9.24 -14.85
CA LYS A 66 20.67 8.66 -13.54
C LYS A 66 21.44 7.37 -13.29
N LEU A 67 21.52 6.47 -14.28
CA LEU A 67 22.29 5.22 -14.18
C LEU A 67 23.78 5.49 -13.97
N GLU A 68 24.34 6.42 -14.74
CA GLU A 68 25.74 6.83 -14.59
C GLU A 68 26.01 7.42 -13.19
N ALA A 69 25.08 8.22 -12.66
CA ALA A 69 25.18 8.76 -11.30
C ALA A 69 25.12 7.68 -10.20
N GLN A 70 24.50 6.53 -10.49
CA GLN A 70 24.51 5.34 -9.64
C GLN A 70 25.73 4.43 -9.88
N GLY A 71 26.62 4.79 -10.81
CA GLY A 71 27.84 4.04 -11.12
C GLY A 71 27.67 2.92 -12.15
N ILE A 72 26.50 2.81 -12.79
CA ILE A 72 26.27 1.84 -13.87
C ILE A 72 26.69 2.48 -15.19
N LYS A 73 27.72 1.91 -15.83
CA LYS A 73 28.15 2.25 -17.18
C LYS A 73 28.17 0.97 -18.01
N LEU A 74 27.45 0.98 -19.13
CA LEU A 74 27.35 -0.18 -20.02
C LEU A 74 27.81 0.24 -21.41
N ASP A 75 28.65 -0.59 -22.04
CA ASP A 75 29.21 -0.35 -23.37
C ASP A 75 28.23 -0.70 -24.50
N ARG A 76 26.93 -0.45 -24.27
CA ARG A 76 25.86 -0.67 -25.25
C ARG A 76 24.73 0.31 -25.05
N ALA A 77 23.97 0.55 -26.12
CA ALA A 77 22.70 1.26 -26.01
C ALA A 77 21.69 0.44 -25.18
N LEU A 78 20.90 1.14 -24.39
CA LEU A 78 19.83 0.57 -23.56
C LEU A 78 18.48 1.01 -24.09
N THR A 79 17.48 0.14 -23.97
CA THR A 79 16.08 0.54 -24.12
C THR A 79 15.58 1.21 -22.84
N GLU A 80 14.50 1.99 -22.93
CA GLU A 80 13.92 2.64 -21.74
C GLU A 80 13.52 1.60 -20.68
N LYS A 81 12.99 0.45 -21.10
CA LYS A 81 12.61 -0.63 -20.18
C LYS A 81 13.82 -1.27 -19.49
N GLU A 82 14.89 -1.51 -20.23
CA GLU A 82 16.15 -1.98 -19.66
C GLU A 82 16.70 -0.98 -18.64
N ALA A 83 16.66 0.32 -18.95
CA ALA A 83 17.07 1.38 -18.03
C ALA A 83 16.19 1.42 -16.77
N ASP A 84 14.86 1.29 -16.90
CA ASP A 84 13.93 1.23 -15.78
C ASP A 84 14.21 0.04 -14.85
N HIS A 85 14.50 -1.13 -15.41
CA HIS A 85 14.88 -2.31 -14.64
C HIS A 85 16.25 -2.16 -13.97
N LEU A 86 17.21 -1.48 -14.60
CA LEU A 86 18.49 -1.18 -13.94
C LEU A 86 18.29 -0.21 -12.78
N MET A 87 17.47 0.84 -12.95
CA MET A 87 17.12 1.77 -11.88
C MET A 87 16.38 1.07 -10.72
N GLY A 88 15.54 0.09 -11.05
CA GLY A 88 14.80 -0.71 -10.06
C GLY A 88 15.68 -1.54 -9.12
N LEU A 89 16.98 -1.72 -9.42
CA LEU A 89 17.93 -2.35 -8.49
C LEU A 89 18.14 -1.50 -7.22
N PHE A 90 17.92 -0.19 -7.31
CA PHE A 90 18.11 0.78 -6.23
C PHE A 90 16.79 1.19 -5.57
N GLU A 91 15.66 0.69 -6.07
CA GLU A 91 14.33 0.98 -5.55
C GLU A 91 13.81 -0.22 -4.74
N PRO A 92 13.19 0.01 -3.56
CA PRO A 92 12.52 -1.07 -2.84
C PRO A 92 11.35 -1.62 -3.65
N ALA A 93 11.05 -2.91 -3.48
CA ALA A 93 9.86 -3.51 -4.08
C ALA A 93 8.58 -2.82 -3.58
N GLY A 94 7.67 -2.55 -4.51
CA GLY A 94 6.36 -1.95 -4.22
C GLY A 94 5.41 -2.95 -3.53
N HIS A 95 4.39 -2.41 -2.87
CA HIS A 95 3.42 -3.20 -2.11
C HIS A 95 2.78 -4.33 -2.93
N ARG A 96 2.38 -4.05 -4.18
CA ARG A 96 1.77 -5.07 -5.07
C ARG A 96 2.74 -6.21 -5.39
N GLN A 97 4.02 -5.92 -5.59
CA GLN A 97 5.02 -6.96 -5.87
C GLN A 97 5.19 -7.87 -4.66
N LEU A 98 5.31 -7.28 -3.47
CA LEU A 98 5.40 -8.02 -2.21
C LEU A 98 4.14 -8.85 -1.93
N GLU A 99 2.95 -8.33 -2.24
CA GLU A 99 1.70 -9.09 -2.11
C GLU A 99 1.67 -10.33 -3.01
N ILE A 100 2.11 -10.21 -4.28
CA ILE A 100 2.21 -11.33 -5.21
C ILE A 100 3.16 -12.39 -4.65
N LEU A 101 4.39 -11.98 -4.33
CA LEU A 101 5.41 -12.93 -3.86
C LEU A 101 5.00 -13.63 -2.55
N LYS A 102 4.37 -12.89 -1.63
CA LYS A 102 3.81 -13.46 -0.40
C LYS A 102 2.70 -14.47 -0.65
N HIS A 103 1.82 -14.22 -1.62
CA HIS A 103 0.73 -15.14 -1.98
C HIS A 103 1.28 -16.49 -2.44
N PHE A 104 2.29 -16.48 -3.29
CA PHE A 104 2.98 -17.68 -3.78
C PHE A 104 4.05 -18.22 -2.83
N LYS A 105 4.13 -17.67 -1.61
CA LYS A 105 5.08 -18.07 -0.55
C LYS A 105 6.55 -18.05 -1.01
N ILE A 106 6.88 -17.15 -1.94
CA ILE A 106 8.27 -16.94 -2.36
C ILE A 106 9.00 -16.22 -1.22
N PRO A 107 10.14 -16.74 -0.73
CA PRO A 107 10.94 -16.06 0.27
C PRO A 107 11.32 -14.65 -0.20
N CYS A 108 10.86 -13.64 0.55
CA CYS A 108 11.17 -12.23 0.25
C CYS A 108 11.99 -11.66 1.41
N PRO A 109 13.29 -11.40 1.22
CA PRO A 109 14.03 -10.64 2.21
C PRO A 109 13.40 -9.24 2.39
N PRO A 110 13.50 -8.64 3.58
CA PRO A 110 12.88 -7.33 3.87
C PRO A 110 13.32 -6.22 2.93
N GLU A 111 14.49 -6.36 2.31
CA GLU A 111 15.15 -5.36 1.46
C GLU A 111 15.16 -5.77 -0.03
N ILE A 112 14.27 -6.67 -0.48
CA ILE A 112 14.19 -7.05 -1.90
C ILE A 112 13.91 -5.81 -2.77
N ASN A 113 14.75 -5.62 -3.80
CA ASN A 113 14.58 -4.50 -4.72
C ASN A 113 13.51 -4.81 -5.79
N LYS A 114 13.04 -3.75 -6.45
CA LYS A 114 11.96 -3.80 -7.45
C LYS A 114 12.29 -4.73 -8.62
N THR A 115 13.56 -4.78 -9.03
CA THR A 115 14.02 -5.60 -10.17
C THR A 115 14.06 -7.08 -9.83
N GLN A 116 14.64 -7.44 -8.68
CA GLN A 116 14.59 -8.81 -8.17
C GLN A 116 13.15 -9.30 -8.00
N ALA A 117 12.28 -8.46 -7.43
CA ALA A 117 10.87 -8.79 -7.27
C ALA A 117 10.18 -9.02 -8.63
N ASN A 118 10.41 -8.15 -9.61
CA ASN A 118 9.90 -8.32 -10.97
C ASN A 118 10.41 -9.58 -11.64
N TYR A 119 11.69 -9.93 -11.45
CA TYR A 119 12.26 -11.16 -11.98
C TYR A 119 11.52 -12.38 -11.47
N HIS A 120 11.37 -12.50 -10.14
CA HIS A 120 10.62 -13.60 -9.54
C HIS A 120 9.17 -13.65 -10.00
N ILE A 121 8.50 -12.49 -10.13
CA ILE A 121 7.12 -12.43 -10.64
C ILE A 121 7.04 -12.88 -12.10
N GLN A 122 7.98 -12.45 -12.96
CA GLN A 122 7.99 -12.85 -14.36
C GLN A 122 8.22 -14.36 -14.50
N THR A 123 9.17 -14.93 -13.75
CA THR A 123 9.40 -16.38 -13.72
C THR A 123 8.16 -17.12 -13.23
N LEU A 124 7.52 -16.63 -12.16
CA LEU A 124 6.30 -17.21 -11.62
C LEU A 124 5.15 -17.17 -12.64
N PHE A 125 4.93 -16.05 -13.29
CA PHE A 125 3.85 -15.85 -14.26
C PHE A 125 4.16 -16.39 -15.67
N SER A 126 5.37 -16.91 -15.89
CA SER A 126 5.67 -17.71 -17.08
C SER A 126 4.85 -18.99 -17.14
N ASN A 127 4.31 -19.44 -15.99
CA ASN A 127 3.28 -20.47 -15.93
C ASN A 127 1.88 -19.81 -15.92
N PRO A 128 1.04 -19.99 -16.96
CA PRO A 128 -0.31 -19.43 -17.01
C PRO A 128 -1.21 -19.85 -15.83
N ALA A 129 -1.01 -21.05 -15.28
CA ALA A 129 -1.78 -21.52 -14.12
C ALA A 129 -1.57 -20.62 -12.88
N ASN A 130 -0.37 -20.07 -12.70
CA ASN A 130 -0.09 -19.14 -11.59
C ASN A 130 -0.77 -17.78 -11.82
N VAL A 131 -0.90 -17.35 -13.08
CA VAL A 131 -1.64 -16.13 -13.43
C VAL A 131 -3.12 -16.32 -13.10
N ASP A 132 -3.68 -17.46 -13.47
CA ASP A 132 -5.06 -17.80 -13.16
C ASP A 132 -5.31 -17.91 -11.65
N GLU A 133 -4.43 -18.59 -10.90
CA GLU A 133 -4.50 -18.64 -9.44
C GLU A 133 -4.49 -17.25 -8.82
N TRP A 134 -3.55 -16.39 -9.25
CA TRP A 134 -3.48 -15.02 -8.77
C TRP A 134 -4.76 -14.23 -9.05
N ASN A 135 -5.34 -14.39 -10.24
CA ASN A 135 -6.56 -13.69 -10.64
C ASN A 135 -7.80 -14.22 -9.91
N GLN A 136 -7.85 -15.53 -9.66
CA GLN A 136 -8.94 -16.20 -8.94
C GLN A 136 -8.82 -16.09 -7.42
N ARG A 137 -7.74 -15.49 -6.90
CA ARG A 137 -7.57 -15.31 -5.46
C ARG A 137 -8.80 -14.63 -4.83
N PRO A 138 -9.16 -14.99 -3.58
CA PRO A 138 -10.28 -14.36 -2.91
C PRO A 138 -10.08 -12.86 -2.74
N ALA A 139 -11.14 -12.08 -2.97
CA ALA A 139 -11.13 -10.65 -2.71
C ALA A 139 -10.88 -10.36 -1.23
N THR A 140 -9.98 -9.42 -0.95
CA THR A 140 -9.64 -9.05 0.43
C THR A 140 -10.85 -8.45 1.15
N SER A 141 -10.88 -8.56 2.49
CA SER A 141 -11.92 -7.91 3.30
C SER A 141 -12.04 -6.42 2.97
N LYS A 142 -10.90 -5.75 2.78
CA LYS A 142 -10.81 -4.34 2.40
C LYS A 142 -11.58 -4.02 1.12
N VAL A 143 -11.34 -4.79 0.05
CA VAL A 143 -12.02 -4.63 -1.24
C VAL A 143 -13.53 -4.85 -1.09
N LYS A 144 -13.94 -5.86 -0.30
CA LYS A 144 -15.36 -6.13 -0.03
C LYS A 144 -16.05 -4.97 0.72
N GLN A 145 -15.35 -4.33 1.65
CA GLN A 145 -15.86 -3.11 2.31
C GLN A 145 -15.97 -1.94 1.34
N GLY A 146 -15.05 -1.83 0.37
CA GLY A 146 -15.14 -0.86 -0.71
C GLY A 146 -16.40 -1.07 -1.55
N ILE A 147 -16.72 -2.31 -1.91
CA ILE A 147 -17.96 -2.63 -2.64
C ILE A 147 -19.20 -2.21 -1.84
N LEU A 148 -19.24 -2.51 -0.53
CA LEU A 148 -20.33 -2.09 0.35
C LEU A 148 -20.47 -0.57 0.41
N PHE A 149 -19.36 0.14 0.58
CA PHE A 149 -19.33 1.61 0.58
C PHE A 149 -19.85 2.19 -0.74
N MET A 150 -19.52 1.55 -1.86
CA MET A 150 -19.99 1.99 -3.18
C MET A 150 -21.49 1.71 -3.41
N GLY A 151 -22.16 0.98 -2.50
CA GLY A 151 -23.58 0.60 -2.58
C GLY A 151 -23.81 -0.78 -3.21
N GLY A 152 -22.74 -1.53 -3.47
CA GLY A 152 -22.81 -2.92 -3.94
C GLY A 152 -22.97 -3.92 -2.81
N GLN A 153 -23.27 -5.16 -3.16
CA GLN A 153 -23.35 -6.28 -2.22
C GLN A 153 -22.31 -7.34 -2.60
N PRO A 154 -21.24 -7.54 -1.80
CA PRO A 154 -20.21 -8.50 -2.14
C PRO A 154 -20.77 -9.93 -2.06
N LYS A 155 -20.66 -10.66 -3.16
CA LYS A 155 -20.97 -12.09 -3.25
C LYS A 155 -20.06 -12.93 -2.33
N PRO A 156 -20.57 -14.06 -1.79
CA PRO A 156 -19.74 -15.08 -1.17
C PRO A 156 -18.67 -15.59 -2.15
N HIS A 157 -17.48 -15.92 -1.63
CA HIS A 157 -16.35 -16.48 -2.42
C HIS A 157 -15.88 -15.67 -3.63
N MET A 158 -16.25 -14.38 -3.70
CA MET A 158 -15.84 -13.49 -4.79
C MET A 158 -14.32 -13.43 -4.97
N THR A 159 -13.89 -13.56 -6.22
CA THR A 159 -12.50 -13.41 -6.65
C THR A 159 -12.10 -11.94 -6.72
N GLN A 160 -10.79 -11.66 -6.71
CA GLN A 160 -10.29 -10.29 -6.83
C GLN A 160 -10.72 -9.63 -8.16
N VAL A 161 -10.71 -10.37 -9.27
CA VAL A 161 -11.11 -9.85 -10.58
C VAL A 161 -12.59 -9.46 -10.59
N GLU A 162 -13.47 -10.32 -10.09
CA GLU A 162 -14.90 -9.97 -9.96
C GLU A 162 -15.11 -8.75 -9.07
N ALA A 163 -14.35 -8.66 -7.98
CA ALA A 163 -14.44 -7.54 -7.05
C ALA A 163 -14.03 -6.22 -7.69
N GLN A 164 -12.97 -6.23 -8.50
CA GLN A 164 -12.54 -5.05 -9.25
C GLN A 164 -13.60 -4.62 -10.26
N SER A 165 -14.18 -5.56 -11.01
CA SER A 165 -15.28 -5.28 -11.93
C SER A 165 -16.51 -4.70 -11.23
N MET A 166 -16.81 -5.17 -10.01
CA MET A 166 -17.90 -4.61 -9.20
C MET A 166 -17.59 -3.19 -8.75
N LEU A 167 -16.38 -2.91 -8.26
CA LEU A 167 -16.01 -1.55 -7.85
C LEU A 167 -16.17 -0.54 -9.00
N VAL A 168 -15.72 -0.90 -10.20
CA VAL A 168 -15.91 -0.09 -11.42
C VAL A 168 -17.42 0.13 -11.66
N ARG A 169 -18.21 -0.96 -11.68
CA ARG A 169 -19.66 -0.90 -11.90
C ARG A 169 -20.41 -0.01 -10.91
N TYR A 170 -20.01 0.01 -9.64
CA TYR A 170 -20.64 0.82 -8.59
C TYR A 170 -20.08 2.25 -8.49
N GLY A 171 -19.27 2.67 -9.47
CA GLY A 171 -18.87 4.06 -9.65
C GLY A 171 -17.59 4.42 -8.90
N MET A 172 -16.66 3.48 -8.71
CA MET A 172 -15.33 3.80 -8.20
C MET A 172 -14.51 4.70 -9.13
N GLU A 173 -14.95 4.89 -10.38
CA GLU A 173 -14.40 5.88 -11.30
C GLU A 173 -14.77 7.32 -10.93
N ASN A 174 -15.81 7.53 -10.11
CA ASN A 174 -16.14 8.86 -9.60
C ASN A 174 -15.01 9.36 -8.68
N PRO A 175 -14.32 10.47 -9.03
CA PRO A 175 -13.16 10.93 -8.27
C PRO A 175 -13.46 11.23 -6.80
N HIS A 176 -14.62 11.83 -6.50
CA HIS A 176 -15.00 12.15 -5.12
C HIS A 176 -15.22 10.90 -4.28
N ARG A 177 -15.94 9.90 -4.82
CA ARG A 177 -16.15 8.63 -4.11
C ARG A 177 -14.86 7.84 -3.97
N PHE A 178 -14.00 7.86 -4.99
CA PHE A 178 -12.70 7.22 -4.94
C PHE A 178 -11.83 7.82 -3.83
N LEU A 179 -11.72 9.16 -3.79
CA LEU A 179 -10.95 9.86 -2.77
C LEU A 179 -11.49 9.63 -1.37
N GLU A 180 -12.82 9.67 -1.19
CA GLU A 180 -13.45 9.35 0.09
C GLU A 180 -13.15 7.91 0.52
N TRP A 181 -13.26 6.95 -0.41
CA TRP A 181 -12.90 5.57 -0.13
C TRP A 181 -11.42 5.43 0.25
N LYS A 182 -10.51 6.11 -0.45
CA LYS A 182 -9.07 6.11 -0.11
C LYS A 182 -8.78 6.71 1.25
N HIS A 183 -9.55 7.72 1.65
CA HIS A 183 -9.49 8.27 2.99
C HIS A 183 -9.93 7.22 4.03
N ILE A 184 -11.11 6.62 3.85
CA ILE A 184 -11.64 5.55 4.70
C ILE A 184 -10.65 4.37 4.80
N GLU A 185 -10.05 3.98 3.66
CA GLU A 185 -9.09 2.88 3.56
C GLU A 185 -7.87 3.08 4.49
N ARG A 186 -7.40 4.33 4.61
CA ARG A 186 -6.28 4.70 5.49
C ARG A 186 -6.72 4.94 6.93
N LEU A 187 -7.90 5.52 7.10
CA LEU A 187 -8.44 5.91 8.39
C LEU A 187 -8.83 4.70 9.25
N PHE A 188 -9.45 3.67 8.67
CA PHE A 188 -9.91 2.51 9.44
C PHE A 188 -8.78 1.77 10.18
N PRO A 189 -7.61 1.50 9.56
CA PRO A 189 -6.44 1.01 10.29
C PRO A 189 -5.96 1.97 11.38
N ALA A 190 -5.90 3.28 11.11
CA ALA A 190 -5.44 4.27 12.08
C ALA A 190 -6.33 4.34 13.32
N VAL A 191 -7.66 4.26 13.15
CA VAL A 191 -8.63 4.18 14.26
C VAL A 191 -8.39 2.94 15.14
N ASN A 192 -7.88 1.86 14.57
CA ASN A 192 -7.66 0.59 15.24
C ASN A 192 -6.19 0.30 15.53
N ASP A 193 -5.33 1.31 15.41
CA ASP A 193 -3.94 1.22 15.82
C ASP A 193 -3.85 1.03 17.35
N THR A 194 -2.84 0.29 17.81
CA THR A 194 -2.68 -0.08 19.22
C THR A 194 -2.52 1.16 20.11
N ALA A 195 -1.66 2.10 19.72
CA ALA A 195 -1.44 3.31 20.51
C ALA A 195 -2.71 4.18 20.55
N THR A 196 -3.45 4.23 19.44
CA THR A 196 -4.74 4.93 19.37
C THR A 196 -5.78 4.31 20.30
N LEU A 197 -5.95 2.98 20.29
CA LEU A 197 -6.89 2.27 21.15
C LEU A 197 -6.54 2.45 22.64
N GLU A 198 -5.26 2.42 22.99
CA GLU A 198 -4.76 2.66 24.35
C GLU A 198 -5.04 4.10 24.80
N HIS A 199 -4.73 5.10 23.96
CA HIS A 199 -4.97 6.51 24.26
C HIS A 199 -6.45 6.79 24.60
N TYR A 200 -7.36 6.20 23.82
CA TYR A 200 -8.79 6.39 24.04
C TYR A 200 -9.41 5.42 25.05
N ASN A 201 -8.66 4.40 25.50
CA ASN A 201 -9.14 3.28 26.30
C ASN A 201 -10.39 2.62 25.68
N THR A 202 -10.31 2.31 24.40
CA THR A 202 -11.42 1.73 23.62
C THR A 202 -11.06 0.36 23.06
N ARG A 203 -12.09 -0.47 22.84
CA ARG A 203 -11.93 -1.74 22.13
C ARG A 203 -11.86 -1.48 20.62
N LYS A 204 -11.31 -2.46 19.90
CA LYS A 204 -11.26 -2.47 18.43
C LYS A 204 -12.64 -2.19 17.82
N ILE A 205 -12.71 -1.23 16.91
CA ILE A 205 -13.91 -0.81 16.18
C ILE A 205 -14.07 -1.67 14.92
N THR A 206 -15.20 -2.35 14.80
CA THR A 206 -15.53 -3.14 13.60
C THR A 206 -15.87 -2.24 12.41
N TRP A 207 -15.73 -2.73 11.17
CA TRP A 207 -16.13 -1.99 9.97
C TRP A 207 -17.57 -1.46 10.03
N LYS A 208 -18.52 -2.29 10.51
CA LYS A 208 -19.91 -1.89 10.67
C LYS A 208 -20.05 -0.70 11.62
N ARG A 209 -19.41 -0.75 12.80
CA ARG A 209 -19.44 0.34 13.77
C ARG A 209 -18.71 1.58 13.24
N PHE A 210 -17.58 1.40 12.56
CA PHE A 210 -16.84 2.48 11.93
C PHE A 210 -17.72 3.26 10.95
N PHE A 211 -18.40 2.59 10.01
CA PHE A 211 -19.29 3.28 9.06
C PHE A 211 -20.44 4.00 9.75
N GLN A 212 -21.03 3.42 10.80
CA GLN A 212 -22.06 4.11 11.59
C GLN A 212 -21.56 5.42 12.21
N LEU A 213 -20.34 5.41 12.78
CA LEU A 213 -19.72 6.58 13.39
C LEU A 213 -19.32 7.62 12.33
N TYR A 214 -18.72 7.15 11.24
CA TYR A 214 -18.31 7.98 10.11
C TYR A 214 -19.51 8.69 9.47
N ASP A 215 -20.61 7.98 9.22
CA ASP A 215 -21.85 8.57 8.71
C ASP A 215 -22.49 9.54 9.71
N ALA A 216 -22.42 9.25 11.02
CA ALA A 216 -22.92 10.15 12.05
C ALA A 216 -22.13 11.48 12.10
N LEU A 217 -20.80 11.42 11.93
CA LEU A 217 -19.97 12.62 11.81
C LEU A 217 -20.32 13.43 10.54
N LYS A 218 -20.48 12.76 9.39
CA LYS A 218 -20.94 13.44 8.17
C LYS A 218 -22.28 14.13 8.35
N ARG A 219 -23.25 13.46 8.98
CA ARG A 219 -24.57 14.07 9.30
C ARG A 219 -24.47 15.23 10.29
N SER A 220 -23.44 15.24 11.13
CA SER A 220 -23.16 16.35 12.05
C SER A 220 -22.44 17.52 11.38
N GLY A 221 -22.20 17.47 10.07
CA GLY A 221 -21.60 18.55 9.28
C GLY A 221 -20.10 18.40 9.01
N PHE A 222 -19.46 17.32 9.45
CA PHE A 222 -18.04 17.10 9.14
C PHE A 222 -17.85 16.77 7.67
N ALA A 223 -16.92 17.46 7.02
CA ALA A 223 -16.47 17.08 5.69
C ALA A 223 -15.71 15.74 5.76
N ALA A 224 -15.86 14.91 4.73
CA ALA A 224 -15.24 13.58 4.67
C ALA A 224 -13.71 13.62 4.87
N SER A 225 -13.05 14.64 4.30
CA SER A 225 -11.60 14.86 4.43
C SER A 225 -11.13 15.14 5.85
N ASP A 226 -12.00 15.70 6.69
CA ASP A 226 -11.65 16.22 8.01
C ASP A 226 -11.91 15.20 9.12
N ILE A 227 -12.58 14.10 8.78
CA ILE A 227 -12.81 12.99 9.71
C ILE A 227 -11.48 12.26 9.92
N ASN A 228 -11.04 12.14 11.16
CA ASN A 228 -9.78 11.52 11.55
C ASN A 228 -10.02 10.52 12.70
N ALA A 229 -8.95 9.92 13.22
CA ALA A 229 -9.08 8.88 14.24
C ALA A 229 -9.74 9.43 15.52
N ASP A 230 -9.35 10.64 15.92
CA ASP A 230 -9.83 11.31 17.12
C ASP A 230 -11.33 11.60 17.04
N SER A 231 -11.81 12.11 15.89
CA SER A 231 -13.24 12.41 15.72
C SER A 231 -14.10 11.15 15.72
N ILE A 232 -13.59 10.03 15.18
CA ILE A 232 -14.27 8.72 15.26
C ILE A 232 -14.35 8.22 16.71
N HIS A 233 -13.26 8.28 17.47
CA HIS A 233 -13.25 7.84 18.88
C HIS A 233 -14.07 8.76 19.78
N TRP A 234 -14.06 10.07 19.53
CA TRP A 234 -14.95 11.02 20.19
C TRP A 234 -16.43 10.69 19.94
N GLN A 235 -16.80 10.44 18.68
CA GLN A 235 -18.16 10.04 18.32
C GLN A 235 -18.55 8.68 18.93
N ALA A 236 -17.59 7.74 19.03
CA ALA A 236 -17.81 6.44 19.67
C ALA A 236 -18.18 6.62 21.14
N LYS A 237 -17.36 7.35 21.91
CA LYS A 237 -17.62 7.65 23.32
C LYS A 237 -18.97 8.35 23.52
N ARG A 238 -19.27 9.35 22.68
CA ARG A 238 -20.56 10.05 22.71
C ARG A 238 -21.73 9.10 22.45
N SER A 239 -21.61 8.21 21.47
CA SER A 239 -22.67 7.27 21.11
C SER A 239 -22.90 6.22 22.21
N ASP A 240 -21.83 5.77 22.86
CA ASP A 240 -21.90 4.79 23.95
C ASP A 240 -22.50 5.40 25.23
N LEU A 241 -22.23 6.70 25.50
CA LEU A 241 -22.87 7.45 26.58
C LEU A 241 -24.38 7.62 26.40
N VAL A 242 -24.85 7.73 25.15
CA VAL A 242 -26.29 7.83 24.84
C VAL A 242 -27.00 6.46 24.94
N GLN A 243 -26.27 5.36 24.78
CA GLN A 243 -26.82 4.01 24.85
C GLN A 243 -26.89 3.42 26.27
N LYS A 244 -26.20 4.00 27.26
CA LYS A 244 -26.30 3.57 28.66
C LYS A 244 -27.58 4.18 29.29
N PRO A 245 -28.65 3.41 29.55
CA PRO A 245 -29.86 3.96 30.14
C PRO A 245 -29.61 4.29 31.62
N ARG A 246 -30.28 5.35 32.08
CA ARG A 246 -30.58 5.64 33.49
C ARG A 246 -31.25 4.42 34.15
N SER A 247 -30.47 3.44 34.59
CA SER A 247 -30.97 2.31 35.39
C SER A 247 -30.51 2.37 36.85
N ASP A 248 -29.81 3.44 37.26
CA ASP A 248 -29.34 3.63 38.63
C ASP A 248 -30.05 4.82 39.32
N GLN A 249 -31.33 5.09 39.02
CA GLN A 249 -32.05 6.23 39.62
C GLN A 249 -33.42 5.92 40.24
N ASP A 250 -33.78 4.64 40.39
CA ASP A 250 -34.95 4.22 41.18
C ASP A 250 -34.51 3.18 42.23
N ASP A 251 -33.82 3.63 43.29
CA ASP A 251 -33.63 2.86 44.53
C ASP A 251 -33.17 3.80 45.67
N CYS A 252 -33.92 4.89 45.90
CA CYS A 252 -33.85 5.70 47.12
C CYS A 252 -35.17 6.45 47.33
N ALA A 253 -36.24 5.70 47.56
CA ALA A 253 -37.44 6.18 48.23
C ALA A 253 -38.11 5.00 48.95
N ALA A 254 -37.59 4.71 50.14
CA ALA A 254 -38.26 3.93 51.19
C ALA A 254 -38.19 4.74 52.48
#